data_AF-A0A1D7YMD6-F1
#
_entry.id   AF-A0A1D7YMD6-F1
#
_cell.length_a   1.000
_cell.length_b   1.000
_cell.length_c   1.000
_cell.angle_alpha   90.00
_cell.angle_beta   90.00
_cell.angle_gamma   90.00
#
_symmetry.space_group_name_H-M   'P 1'
#
loop_
_entity.id
_entity.type
_entity.pdbx_description
1 polymer ?
#
loop_
_entity_poly.entity_id
_entity_poly.type
_entity_poly.pdbx_seq_one_letter_code
_entity_poly.pdbx_strand_id
1 'polypeptide(L)'
;MSTSSTGAAAAPVTGNAVAIKNFAFSPATLQVKAGTTVTWTNQDTDAHTVTSAASGGPLHSAALATHAAYSYTFTKPGTYAYICTIHPFMTATVEVTR
;
A
#
# COMPACT_ATOMS: atom_id res chain seq x y z
N MET A 1 33.09 -17.59 -10.52
CA MET A 1 31.64 -17.64 -10.84
C MET A 1 30.92 -17.23 -9.58
N SER A 2 30.56 -15.96 -9.44
CA SER A 2 29.90 -15.44 -8.23
C SER A 2 28.41 -15.35 -8.51
N THR A 3 27.61 -16.16 -7.82
CA THR A 3 26.16 -16.18 -7.91
C THR A 3 25.58 -15.01 -7.13
N SER A 4 25.00 -14.05 -7.84
CA SER A 4 24.15 -13.01 -7.25
C SER A 4 22.90 -13.67 -6.65
N SER A 5 22.77 -13.62 -5.33
CA SER A 5 21.53 -13.92 -4.61
C SER A 5 20.60 -12.71 -4.75
N THR A 6 19.66 -12.78 -5.69
CA THR A 6 18.52 -11.87 -5.73
C THR A 6 17.69 -12.12 -4.46
N GLY A 7 17.65 -11.14 -3.56
CA GLY A 7 16.77 -11.20 -2.39
C GLY A 7 15.34 -11.39 -2.87
N ALA A 8 14.73 -12.53 -2.55
CA ALA A 8 13.36 -12.81 -2.92
C ALA A 8 12.46 -11.78 -2.21
N ALA A 9 11.72 -10.99 -2.99
CA ALA A 9 10.63 -10.18 -2.45
C ALA A 9 9.68 -11.10 -1.68
N ALA A 10 9.35 -10.74 -0.45
CA ALA A 10 8.42 -11.52 0.36
C ALA A 10 7.10 -11.72 -0.41
N ALA A 11 6.56 -12.93 -0.36
CA ALA A 11 5.31 -13.24 -1.04
C ALA A 11 4.19 -12.29 -0.58
N PRO A 12 3.28 -11.88 -1.47
CA PRO A 12 2.15 -11.04 -1.12
C PRO A 12 1.31 -11.66 0.00
N VAL A 13 0.87 -10.85 0.95
CA VAL A 13 -0.06 -11.28 1.99
C VAL A 13 -1.49 -11.10 1.46
N THR A 14 -2.38 -12.04 1.77
CA THR A 14 -3.81 -11.95 1.45
C THR A 14 -4.57 -11.30 2.60
N GLY A 15 -5.55 -10.45 2.28
CA GLY A 15 -6.32 -9.68 3.24
C GLY A 15 -6.88 -8.40 2.61
N ASN A 16 -7.49 -7.52 3.40
CA ASN A 16 -8.04 -6.25 2.91
C ASN A 16 -7.66 -5.04 3.79
N ALA A 17 -6.61 -5.19 4.60
CA ALA A 17 -6.16 -4.17 5.52
C ALA A 17 -4.66 -3.91 5.36
N VAL A 18 -4.29 -2.64 5.49
CA VAL A 18 -2.90 -2.18 5.54
C VAL A 18 -2.74 -1.30 6.77
N ALA A 19 -1.83 -1.67 7.67
CA ALA A 19 -1.42 -0.79 8.76
C ALA A 19 -0.33 0.17 8.26
N ILE A 20 -0.44 1.44 8.63
CA ILE A 20 0.69 2.38 8.54
C ILE A 20 1.32 2.41 9.93
N LYS A 21 2.53 1.84 10.05
CA LYS A 21 3.25 1.74 11.32
C LYS A 21 4.75 1.78 11.09
N ASN A 22 5.51 2.35 12.03
CA ASN A 22 6.96 2.50 11.96
C ASN A 22 7.42 3.13 10.64
N PHE A 23 6.71 4.15 10.14
CA PHE A 23 6.98 4.77 8.84
C PHE A 23 6.99 3.76 7.69
N ALA A 24 6.09 2.78 7.72
CA ALA A 24 5.94 1.78 6.67
C ALA A 24 4.49 1.38 6.46
N PHE A 25 4.16 0.96 5.24
CA PHE A 25 2.91 0.26 4.94
C PHE A 25 3.10 -1.23 5.19
N SER A 26 2.20 -1.84 5.95
CA SER A 26 2.29 -3.25 6.36
C SER A 26 0.97 -3.97 6.07
N PRO A 27 0.93 -4.96 5.16
CA PRO A 27 2.06 -5.46 4.36
C PRO A 27 2.52 -4.46 3.28
N ALA A 28 3.77 -4.56 2.84
CA ALA A 28 4.31 -3.76 1.74
C ALA A 28 3.74 -4.18 0.37
N THR A 29 3.35 -5.46 0.23
CA THR A 29 2.60 -5.98 -0.92
C THR A 29 1.36 -6.71 -0.40
N LEU A 30 0.18 -6.20 -0.77
CA LEU A 30 -1.10 -6.82 -0.47
C LEU A 30 -1.72 -7.37 -1.75
N GLN A 31 -2.14 -8.64 -1.75
CA GLN A 31 -2.88 -9.22 -2.87
C GLN A 31 -4.36 -9.33 -2.54
N VAL A 32 -5.22 -8.85 -3.45
CA VAL A 32 -6.68 -8.87 -3.34
C VAL A 32 -7.33 -9.31 -4.64
N LYS A 33 -8.62 -9.65 -4.60
CA LYS A 33 -9.44 -9.84 -5.81
C LYS A 33 -10.10 -8.53 -6.23
N ALA A 34 -10.38 -8.38 -7.51
CA ALA A 34 -11.22 -7.30 -8.01
C ALA A 34 -12.58 -7.28 -7.27
N GLY A 35 -13.05 -6.09 -6.92
CA GLY A 35 -14.20 -5.86 -6.04
C GLY A 35 -13.83 -5.69 -4.56
N THR A 36 -12.59 -5.95 -4.15
CA THR A 36 -12.17 -5.82 -2.74
C THR A 36 -11.99 -4.35 -2.36
N THR A 37 -12.56 -3.96 -1.22
CA THR A 37 -12.24 -2.71 -0.53
C THR A 37 -11.05 -2.93 0.39
N VAL A 38 -9.94 -2.22 0.14
CA VAL A 38 -8.77 -2.19 1.02
C VAL A 38 -8.88 -0.98 1.95
N THR A 39 -8.55 -1.17 3.22
CA THR A 39 -8.52 -0.11 4.24
C THR A 39 -7.12 0.08 4.79
N TRP A 40 -6.62 1.30 4.75
CA TRP A 40 -5.40 1.74 5.41
C TRP A 40 -5.76 2.37 6.74
N THR A 41 -5.06 2.02 7.81
CA THR A 41 -5.23 2.64 9.14
C THR A 41 -3.89 3.16 9.61
N ASN A 42 -3.84 4.43 10.01
CA ASN A 42 -2.65 5.00 10.58
C ASN A 42 -2.50 4.60 12.06
N GLN A 43 -1.47 3.82 12.37
CA GLN A 43 -1.12 3.40 13.72
C GLN A 43 0.11 4.15 14.26
N ASP A 44 0.70 5.03 13.46
CA ASP A 44 1.76 5.95 13.88
C ASP A 44 1.15 7.24 14.47
N THR A 45 1.99 7.95 15.24
CA THR A 45 1.68 9.29 15.75
C THR A 45 1.76 10.36 14.66
N ASP A 46 2.63 10.14 13.69
CA ASP A 46 2.86 11.04 12.56
C ASP A 46 1.76 10.91 11.52
N ALA A 47 1.50 11.99 10.79
CA ALA A 47 0.53 11.97 9.72
C ALA A 47 1.08 11.27 8.47
N HIS A 48 0.24 10.47 7.82
CA HIS A 48 0.60 9.77 6.59
C HIS A 48 -0.46 9.93 5.51
N THR A 49 -0.09 9.66 4.26
CA THR A 49 -0.99 9.67 3.11
C THR A 49 -0.89 8.35 2.36
N VAL A 50 -1.94 8.03 1.62
CA VAL A 50 -1.99 6.91 0.67
C VAL A 50 -2.26 7.52 -0.69
N THR A 51 -1.20 7.64 -1.51
CA THR A 51 -1.26 8.34 -2.79
C THR A 51 -0.66 7.47 -3.88
N SER A 52 -1.35 7.34 -5.02
CA SER A 52 -0.81 6.61 -6.17
C SER A 52 0.54 7.16 -6.60
N ALA A 53 1.49 6.26 -6.87
CA ALA A 53 2.83 6.64 -7.31
C ALA A 53 2.83 7.21 -8.73
N ALA A 54 1.97 6.68 -9.61
CA ALA A 54 1.77 7.19 -10.95
C ALA A 54 0.74 8.33 -10.96
N SER A 55 1.01 9.36 -11.77
CA SER A 55 0.04 10.43 -12.04
C SER A 55 -1.27 9.86 -12.59
N GLY A 56 -2.39 10.37 -12.08
CA GLY A 56 -3.74 9.90 -12.47
C GLY A 56 -4.14 8.54 -11.89
N GLY A 57 -3.33 7.97 -10.98
CA GLY A 57 -3.72 6.76 -10.26
C GLY A 57 -4.88 7.00 -9.29
N PRO A 58 -5.58 5.93 -8.87
CA PRO A 58 -6.85 6.07 -8.17
C PRO A 58 -6.74 6.42 -6.68
N LEU A 59 -5.56 6.24 -6.07
CA LEU A 59 -5.38 6.43 -4.64
C LEU A 59 -5.02 7.89 -4.36
N HIS A 60 -5.85 8.54 -3.54
CA HIS A 60 -5.65 9.92 -3.12
C HIS A 60 -6.36 10.14 -1.77
N SER A 61 -5.68 9.82 -0.66
CA SER A 61 -6.18 10.15 0.67
C SER A 61 -5.88 11.61 1.05
N ALA A 62 -6.66 12.16 1.98
CA ALA A 62 -6.17 13.28 2.80
C ALA A 62 -5.03 12.79 3.73
N ALA A 63 -4.38 13.72 4.44
CA ALA A 63 -3.48 13.35 5.53
C ALA A 63 -4.27 12.62 6.63
N LEU A 64 -3.83 11.41 6.95
CA LEU A 64 -4.40 10.55 7.98
C LEU A 64 -3.68 10.83 9.29
N ALA A 65 -4.38 11.46 10.23
CA ALA A 65 -3.92 11.55 11.62
C ALA A 65 -3.87 10.16 12.27
N THR A 66 -3.31 10.07 13.48
CA THR A 66 -3.30 8.83 14.27
C THR A 66 -4.70 8.22 14.39
N HIS A 67 -4.78 6.92 14.15
CA HIS A 67 -6.01 6.10 14.09
C HIS A 67 -7.00 6.47 12.99
N ALA A 68 -6.73 7.47 12.15
CA ALA A 68 -7.55 7.74 10.98
C ALA A 68 -7.37 6.65 9.92
N ALA A 69 -8.40 6.46 9.10
CA ALA A 69 -8.43 5.44 8.07
C ALA A 69 -8.82 6.01 6.70
N TYR A 70 -8.36 5.33 5.66
CA TYR A 70 -8.73 5.56 4.27
C TYR A 70 -9.13 4.23 3.64
N SER A 71 -10.16 4.20 2.80
CA SER A 71 -10.59 2.98 2.11
C SER A 71 -10.76 3.24 0.61
N TYR A 72 -10.41 2.24 -0.20
CA TYR A 72 -10.59 2.28 -1.65
C TYR A 72 -10.98 0.90 -2.18
N THR A 73 -11.96 0.87 -3.09
CA THR A 73 -12.42 -0.37 -3.75
C THR A 73 -11.75 -0.55 -5.09
N PHE A 74 -10.96 -1.61 -5.24
CA PHE A 74 -10.29 -1.92 -6.49
C PHE A 74 -11.18 -2.77 -7.39
N THR A 75 -11.69 -2.21 -8.49
CA THR A 75 -12.60 -2.92 -9.40
C THR A 75 -11.91 -3.49 -10.64
N LYS A 76 -10.67 -3.10 -10.91
CA LYS A 76 -9.92 -3.53 -12.10
C LYS A 76 -8.67 -4.30 -11.69
N PRO A 77 -8.42 -5.50 -12.25
CA PRO A 77 -7.16 -6.21 -12.06
C PRO A 77 -5.97 -5.34 -12.49
N GLY A 78 -4.84 -5.51 -11.80
CA GLY A 78 -3.62 -4.75 -12.06
C GLY A 78 -2.78 -4.54 -10.81
N THR A 79 -1.64 -3.88 -10.98
CA THR A 79 -0.70 -3.55 -9.91
C THR A 79 -0.78 -2.05 -9.61
N TYR A 80 -1.08 -1.71 -8.36
CA TYR A 80 -1.26 -0.34 -7.91
C TYR A 80 -0.16 0.03 -6.92
N ALA A 81 0.90 0.65 -7.43
CA ALA A 81 1.97 1.20 -6.61
C ALA A 81 1.54 2.53 -5.98
N TYR A 82 1.89 2.73 -4.71
CA TYR A 82 1.53 3.92 -3.94
C TYR A 82 2.62 4.30 -2.94
N ILE A 83 2.58 5.56 -2.54
CA ILE A 83 3.54 6.19 -1.64
C ILE A 83 2.83 7.01 -0.57
N CYS A 84 3.57 7.37 0.48
CA CYS A 84 3.24 8.53 1.31
C CYS A 84 3.93 9.78 0.73
N THR A 85 3.17 10.84 0.46
CA THR A 85 3.72 12.11 -0.04
C THR A 85 4.46 12.93 1.03
N ILE A 86 4.18 12.69 2.32
CA ILE A 86 4.88 13.34 3.45
C ILE A 86 6.25 12.67 3.67
N HIS A 87 6.30 11.34 3.50
CA HIS A 87 7.48 10.52 3.69
C HIS A 87 7.72 9.66 2.42
N PRO A 88 8.30 10.21 1.33
CA PRO A 88 8.31 9.56 0.01
C PRO A 88 9.06 8.23 -0.09
N PHE A 89 9.88 7.88 0.92
CA PHE A 89 10.51 6.56 1.03
C PHE A 89 9.51 5.45 1.39
N MET A 90 8.35 5.79 1.95
CA MET A 90 7.28 4.84 2.23
C MET A 90 6.62 4.46 0.90
N THR A 91 6.86 3.24 0.45
CA THR A 91 6.30 2.71 -0.79
C THR A 91 5.68 1.35 -0.54
N ALA A 92 4.61 1.06 -1.27
CA ALA A 92 3.93 -0.24 -1.21
C ALA A 92 3.09 -0.47 -2.47
N THR A 93 2.55 -1.69 -2.58
CA THR A 93 1.78 -2.13 -3.75
C THR A 93 0.54 -2.90 -3.32
N VAL A 94 -0.58 -2.65 -4.02
CA VAL A 94 -1.73 -3.56 -4.04
C VAL A 94 -1.77 -4.29 -5.38
N GLU A 95 -1.73 -5.61 -5.34
CA GLU A 95 -1.93 -6.48 -6.50
C GLU A 95 -3.37 -6.95 -6.56
N VAL A 96 -4.08 -6.59 -7.63
CA VAL A 96 -5.49 -6.92 -7.83
C VAL A 96 -5.58 -8.02 -8.88
N THR A 97 -6.03 -9.19 -8.43
CA THR A 97 -6.30 -10.36 -9.28
C THR A 97 -7.78 -10.42 -9.66
N ARG A 98 -8.16 -11.36 -10.52
CA ARG A 98 -9.57 -11.59 -10.89
C ARG A 98 -10.32 -12.35 -9.82
#